data_AF-A0AAV6TZM5-F1
#
_entry.id   AF-A0AAV6TZM5-F1
#
_cell.length_a   1.000
_cell.length_b   1.000
_cell.length_c   1.000
_cell.angle_alpha   90.00
_cell.angle_beta   90.00
_cell.angle_gamma   90.00
#
_symmetry.space_group_name_H-M   'P 1'
#
loop_
_entity.id
_entity.type
_entity.pdbx_description
1 polymer ?
#
loop_
_entity_poly.entity_id
_entity_poly.type
_entity_poly.pdbx_seq_one_letter_code
_entity_poly.pdbx_strand_id
1 'polypeptide(L)'
;MTHIPKSKTQDFDYSLHQSLVKKYDLHERGPVESEHDFCDFPNSQNLGELSQNIVNYIAGYVVKMAERELACEECIAALQGDPSSSNCLDLLMRKTRGGLIFPSKGVITICHAV
;
A
#
# COMPACT_ATOMS: atom_id res chain seq x y z
N MET A 1 35.66 18.79 5.37
CA MET A 1 35.25 17.43 5.75
C MET A 1 33.77 17.45 6.04
N THR A 2 33.07 16.49 5.46
CA THR A 2 31.63 16.38 5.19
C THR A 2 30.69 16.72 6.35
N HIS A 3 29.79 17.68 6.12
CA HIS A 3 28.53 17.80 6.86
C HIS A 3 27.59 16.67 6.43
N ILE A 4 27.30 15.74 7.34
CA ILE A 4 26.23 14.75 7.18
C ILE A 4 24.96 15.40 7.75
N PRO A 5 23.92 15.68 6.93
CA PRO A 5 22.68 16.21 7.46
C PRO A 5 21.97 15.12 8.27
N LYS A 6 21.61 15.45 9.52
CA LYS A 6 20.79 14.62 10.40
C LYS A 6 19.44 14.35 9.70
N SER A 7 19.20 13.10 9.33
CA SER A 7 17.90 12.66 8.83
C SER A 7 16.85 12.92 9.90
N LYS A 8 15.79 13.65 9.53
CA LYS A 8 14.63 13.89 10.39
C LYS A 8 14.00 12.53 10.74
N THR A 9 14.16 12.09 11.98
CA THR A 9 13.41 10.99 12.56
C THR A 9 11.95 11.43 12.59
N GLN A 10 11.16 10.90 11.67
CA GLN A 10 9.76 11.25 11.51
C GLN A 10 8.94 10.32 12.40
N ASP A 11 8.18 10.89 13.33
CA ASP A 11 7.32 10.15 14.26
C ASP A 11 6.45 9.15 13.49
N PHE A 12 6.80 7.88 13.64
CA PHE A 12 6.11 6.74 13.05
C PHE A 12 4.93 6.43 13.98
N ASP A 13 3.70 6.67 13.52
CA ASP A 13 2.49 6.53 14.32
C ASP A 13 2.27 5.07 14.76
N TYR A 14 2.74 4.75 15.97
CA TYR A 14 2.71 3.44 16.61
C TYR A 14 1.28 2.93 16.88
N SER A 15 0.32 3.85 17.04
CA SER A 15 -1.09 3.52 17.29
C SER A 15 -1.74 2.85 16.08
N LEU A 16 -1.39 3.34 14.88
CA LEU A 16 -1.90 2.87 13.60
C LEU A 16 -1.42 1.45 13.26
N HIS A 17 -0.16 1.14 13.58
CA HIS A 17 0.43 -0.18 13.39
C HIS A 17 -0.33 -1.26 14.17
N GLN A 18 -0.74 -0.95 15.40
CA GLN A 18 -1.49 -1.88 16.26
C GLN A 18 -2.85 -2.28 15.67
N SER A 19 -3.53 -1.35 14.98
CA SER A 19 -4.85 -1.62 14.39
C SER A 19 -4.80 -2.57 13.20
N LEU A 20 -3.76 -2.45 12.36
CA LEU A 20 -3.51 -3.34 11.23
C LEU A 20 -2.99 -4.70 11.71
N VAL A 21 -2.09 -4.70 12.69
CA VAL A 21 -1.58 -5.93 13.32
C VAL A 21 -2.72 -6.76 13.91
N LYS A 22 -3.71 -6.11 14.52
CA LYS A 22 -4.93 -6.78 15.00
C LYS A 22 -5.86 -7.23 13.87
N LYS A 23 -6.13 -6.38 12.87
CA LYS A 23 -7.04 -6.69 11.75
C LYS A 23 -6.55 -7.88 10.91
N TYR A 24 -5.23 -7.97 10.72
CA TYR A 24 -4.59 -9.00 9.88
C TYR A 24 -3.89 -10.10 10.69
N ASP A 25 -4.09 -10.12 12.02
CA ASP A 25 -3.56 -11.15 12.91
C ASP A 25 -2.04 -11.37 12.78
N LEU A 26 -1.30 -10.26 12.65
CA LEU A 26 0.16 -10.18 12.45
C LEU A 26 0.94 -10.16 13.77
N HIS A 27 0.32 -10.56 14.88
CA HIS A 27 1.01 -10.60 16.17
C HIS A 27 2.08 -11.70 16.15
N GLU A 28 3.26 -11.43 16.71
CA GLU A 28 4.24 -12.48 17.02
C GLU A 28 3.55 -13.51 17.93
N ARG A 29 3.39 -14.73 17.41
CA ARG A 29 2.89 -15.88 18.18
C ARG A 29 4.09 -16.58 18.77
N GLY A 30 3.96 -17.07 20.01
CA GLY A 30 4.91 -18.04 20.53
C GLY A 30 4.90 -19.30 19.65
N PRO A 31 6.03 -20.02 19.52
CA PRO A 31 6.08 -21.23 18.71
C PRO A 31 4.99 -22.21 19.19
N VAL A 32 4.16 -22.66 18.27
CA VAL A 32 3.15 -23.69 18.56
C VAL A 32 3.88 -25.02 18.73
N GLU A 33 3.73 -25.68 19.88
CA GLU A 33 4.23 -27.05 20.07
C GLU A 33 3.36 -28.03 19.25
N SER A 34 3.62 -28.09 17.95
CA SER A 34 2.94 -28.92 16.96
C SER A 34 3.97 -29.38 15.94
N GLU A 35 3.95 -30.67 15.56
CA GLU A 35 4.85 -31.23 14.53
C GLU A 35 4.58 -30.69 13.10
N HIS A 36 3.65 -29.74 12.97
CA HIS A 36 3.21 -29.19 11.71
C HIS A 36 3.47 -27.68 11.66
N ASP A 37 4.49 -27.29 10.88
CA ASP A 37 4.92 -25.91 10.62
C ASP A 37 3.84 -24.99 9.99
N PHE A 38 2.63 -25.49 9.74
CA PHE A 38 1.52 -24.74 9.16
C PHE A 38 0.70 -23.95 10.20
N CYS A 39 0.97 -24.13 11.51
CA CYS A 39 0.22 -23.44 12.57
C CYS A 39 0.50 -21.93 12.66
N ASP A 40 1.60 -21.46 12.07
CA ASP A 40 1.98 -20.04 12.03
C ASP A 40 1.41 -19.28 10.81
N PHE A 41 0.59 -19.94 9.99
CA PHE A 41 -0.02 -19.28 8.85
C PHE A 41 -1.02 -18.20 9.32
N PRO A 42 -0.88 -16.94 8.88
CA PRO A 42 -1.81 -15.89 9.25
C PRO A 42 -3.19 -16.18 8.66
N ASN A 43 -4.24 -15.67 9.31
CA ASN A 43 -5.61 -15.85 8.84
C ASN A 43 -5.77 -15.25 7.43
N SER A 44 -5.84 -16.12 6.43
CA SER A 44 -5.75 -15.76 5.02
C SER A 44 -7.03 -15.18 4.44
N GLN A 45 -8.15 -15.25 5.18
CA GLN A 45 -9.44 -14.75 4.75
C GLN A 45 -9.42 -13.24 4.40
N ASN A 46 -8.52 -12.47 5.03
CA ASN A 46 -8.38 -11.03 4.80
C ASN A 46 -7.17 -10.64 3.93
N LEU A 47 -6.37 -11.61 3.46
CA LEU A 47 -5.20 -11.33 2.62
C LEU A 47 -5.58 -10.79 1.25
N GLY A 48 -6.72 -11.20 0.70
CA GLY A 48 -7.23 -10.66 -0.57
C GLY A 48 -7.49 -9.16 -0.50
N GLU A 49 -8.17 -8.70 0.57
CA GLU A 49 -8.45 -7.28 0.79
C GLU A 49 -7.17 -6.48 1.07
N LEU A 50 -6.25 -7.04 1.86
CA LEU A 50 -4.95 -6.40 2.10
C LEU A 50 -4.13 -6.28 0.83
N SER A 51 -4.03 -7.37 0.06
CA SER A 51 -3.34 -7.42 -1.22
C SER A 51 -3.91 -6.38 -2.18
N GLN A 52 -5.24 -6.32 -2.30
CA GLN A 52 -5.90 -5.32 -3.14
C GLN A 52 -5.58 -3.89 -2.71
N ASN A 53 -5.57 -3.60 -1.40
CA ASN A 53 -5.19 -2.29 -0.89
C ASN A 53 -3.71 -1.96 -1.16
N ILE A 54 -2.80 -2.93 -1.07
CA ILE A 54 -1.38 -2.77 -1.39
C ILE A 54 -1.19 -2.50 -2.88
N VAL A 55 -1.84 -3.27 -3.74
CA VAL A 55 -1.82 -3.09 -5.20
C VAL A 55 -2.30 -1.70 -5.58
N ASN A 56 -3.41 -1.24 -4.99
CA ASN A 56 -3.93 0.11 -5.23
C ASN A 56 -2.92 1.19 -4.82
N TYR A 57 -2.23 1.00 -3.69
CA TYR A 57 -1.15 1.91 -3.26
C TYR A 57 0.03 1.95 -4.23
N ILE A 58 0.49 0.79 -4.70
CA ILE A 58 1.57 0.68 -5.69
C ILE A 58 1.14 1.33 -7.01
N ALA A 59 -0.06 1.05 -7.48
CA ALA A 59 -0.61 1.63 -8.70
C ALA A 59 -0.64 3.18 -8.64
N GLY A 60 -1.04 3.77 -7.51
CA GLY A 60 -0.99 5.22 -7.33
C GLY A 60 0.43 5.82 -7.38
N TYR A 61 1.43 5.06 -6.90
CA TYR A 61 2.84 5.44 -7.05
C TYR A 61 3.33 5.32 -8.50
N VAL A 62 2.91 4.29 -9.23
CA VAL A 62 3.24 4.12 -10.66
C VAL A 62 2.73 5.31 -11.47
N VAL A 63 1.50 5.78 -11.24
CA VAL A 63 0.98 6.97 -11.92
C VAL A 63 1.82 8.21 -11.60
N LYS A 64 2.21 8.39 -10.33
CA LYS A 64 3.09 9.48 -9.92
C LYS A 64 4.46 9.45 -10.60
N MET A 65 4.98 8.26 -10.88
CA MET A 65 6.22 8.10 -11.63
C MET A 65 6.00 8.38 -13.12
N ALA A 66 4.89 7.89 -13.69
CA ALA A 66 4.53 8.15 -15.07
C ALA A 66 4.35 9.66 -15.36
N GLU A 67 3.76 10.41 -14.44
CA GLU A 67 3.65 11.88 -14.51
C GLU A 67 5.00 12.60 -14.62
N ARG A 68 6.07 12.04 -14.07
CA ARG A 68 7.40 12.66 -14.13
C ARG A 68 8.07 12.47 -15.49
N GLU A 69 7.68 11.42 -16.20
CA GLU A 69 8.31 11.00 -17.46
C GLU A 69 7.45 11.37 -18.68
N LEU A 70 6.13 11.41 -18.54
CA LEU A 70 5.19 11.73 -19.61
C LEU A 70 4.97 13.25 -19.72
N ALA A 71 5.05 13.78 -20.94
CA ALA A 71 4.73 15.18 -21.22
C ALA A 71 3.26 15.41 -21.62
N CYS A 72 2.54 14.36 -22.01
CA CYS A 72 1.16 14.47 -22.47
C CYS A 72 0.18 14.48 -21.29
N GLU A 73 -0.47 15.62 -21.06
CA GLU A 73 -1.46 15.81 -19.98
C GLU A 73 -2.68 14.89 -20.14
N GLU A 74 -3.14 14.64 -21.37
CA GLU A 74 -4.26 13.72 -21.62
C GLU A 74 -3.90 12.27 -21.27
N CYS A 75 -2.67 11.85 -21.57
CA CYS A 75 -2.19 10.52 -21.20
C CYS A 75 -2.10 10.40 -19.68
N ILE A 76 -1.59 11.42 -19.00
CA ILE A 76 -1.54 11.46 -17.53
C ILE A 76 -2.96 11.37 -16.95
N ALA A 77 -3.90 12.18 -17.44
CA ALA A 77 -5.28 12.18 -16.98
C ALA A 77 -5.95 10.81 -17.16
N ALA A 78 -5.65 10.09 -18.25
CA ALA A 78 -6.17 8.74 -18.50
C ALA A 78 -5.61 7.68 -17.52
N LEU A 79 -4.45 7.93 -16.92
CA LEU A 79 -3.88 7.07 -15.88
C LEU A 79 -4.45 7.35 -14.49
N GLN A 80 -5.11 8.48 -14.30
CA GLN A 80 -5.77 8.84 -13.06
C GLN A 80 -7.20 8.28 -13.00
N GLY A 81 -7.65 7.92 -11.80
CA GLY A 81 -8.98 7.40 -11.53
C GLY A 81 -9.74 8.27 -10.54
N ASP A 82 -11.05 8.06 -10.45
CA ASP A 82 -11.89 8.77 -9.49
C ASP A 82 -11.76 8.11 -8.09
N PRO A 83 -11.40 8.87 -7.03
CA PRO A 83 -11.36 8.38 -5.66
C PRO A 83 -12.69 7.77 -5.17
N SER A 84 -13.80 8.15 -5.77
CA SER A 84 -15.16 7.67 -5.44
C SER A 84 -15.46 6.27 -6.01
N SER A 85 -14.61 5.77 -6.92
CA SER A 85 -14.92 4.60 -7.75
C SER A 85 -14.38 3.26 -7.24
N SER A 86 -13.60 3.24 -6.15
CA SER A 86 -12.99 2.01 -5.62
C SER A 86 -13.32 1.80 -4.14
N ASN A 87 -13.92 0.65 -3.85
CA ASN A 87 -14.33 0.21 -2.50
C ASN A 87 -13.16 -0.24 -1.61
N CYS A 88 -11.91 -0.12 -2.07
CA CYS A 88 -10.73 -0.70 -1.41
C CYS A 88 -9.54 0.26 -1.49
N LEU A 89 -9.75 1.53 -1.13
CA LEU A 89 -8.73 2.57 -1.15
C LEU A 89 -8.23 2.92 0.26
N ASP A 90 -8.53 2.12 1.28
CA ASP A 90 -8.26 2.46 2.68
C ASP A 90 -6.78 2.78 2.93
N LEU A 91 -5.86 1.99 2.37
CA LEU A 91 -4.42 2.28 2.48
C LEU A 91 -4.01 3.49 1.63
N LEU A 92 -4.59 3.66 0.45
CA LEU A 92 -4.30 4.78 -0.43
C LEU A 92 -4.75 6.10 0.21
N MET A 93 -6.02 6.19 0.60
CA MET A 93 -6.64 7.33 1.29
C MET A 93 -5.92 7.70 2.58
N ARG A 94 -5.38 6.72 3.30
CA ARG A 94 -4.75 6.94 4.61
C ARG A 94 -3.26 7.27 4.52
N LYS A 95 -2.55 6.81 3.47
CA LYS A 95 -1.10 7.03 3.27
C LYS A 95 -0.78 8.08 2.22
N THR A 96 -1.78 8.62 1.53
CA THR A 96 -1.63 9.65 0.50
C THR A 96 -0.84 10.86 1.00
N ARG A 97 -1.02 11.30 2.26
CA ARG A 97 -0.39 12.54 2.80
C ARG A 97 -0.48 13.73 1.83
N GLY A 98 -1.49 13.75 0.95
CA GLY A 98 -1.68 14.74 -0.13
C GLY A 98 -0.81 14.56 -1.39
N GLY A 99 0.00 13.52 -1.50
CA GLY A 99 0.99 13.36 -2.59
C GLY A 99 0.93 12.05 -3.37
N LEU A 100 -0.12 11.25 -3.24
CA LEU A 100 -0.31 10.02 -4.01
C LEU A 100 -1.57 10.15 -4.87
N ILE A 101 -1.49 9.61 -6.08
CA ILE A 101 -2.51 9.80 -7.11
C ILE A 101 -3.46 8.60 -7.11
N PHE A 102 -4.74 8.85 -7.35
CA PHE A 102 -5.72 7.78 -7.53
C PHE A 102 -5.50 7.14 -8.91
N PRO A 103 -5.13 5.86 -8.97
CA PRO A 103 -4.88 5.21 -10.26
C PRO A 103 -6.19 4.85 -10.97
N SER A 104 -6.15 4.84 -12.30
CA SER A 104 -7.24 4.31 -13.11
C SER A 104 -7.34 2.78 -12.98
N LYS A 105 -8.52 2.23 -13.31
CA LYS A 105 -8.75 0.77 -13.25
C LYS A 105 -7.73 -0.02 -14.07
N GLY A 106 -7.34 0.49 -15.23
CA GLY A 106 -6.33 -0.16 -16.08
C GLY A 106 -4.98 -0.30 -15.39
N VAL A 107 -4.52 0.74 -14.69
CA VAL A 107 -3.26 0.70 -13.95
C VAL A 107 -3.34 -0.31 -12.80
N ILE A 108 -4.45 -0.34 -12.07
CA ILE A 108 -4.67 -1.33 -11.00
C ILE A 108 -4.61 -2.76 -11.56
N THR A 109 -5.29 -3.01 -12.68
CA THR A 109 -5.28 -4.33 -13.34
C THR A 109 -3.88 -4.75 -13.77
N ILE A 110 -3.09 -3.83 -14.33
CA ILE A 110 -1.70 -4.10 -14.71
C ILE A 110 -0.86 -4.43 -13.47
N CYS A 111 -0.96 -3.63 -12.40
CA CYS A 111 -0.19 -3.86 -11.18
C CYS A 111 -0.59 -5.14 -10.42
N HIS A 112 -1.82 -5.62 -10.60
CA HIS A 112 -2.27 -6.90 -10.05
C HIS A 112 -1.79 -8.12 -10.87
N ALA A 113 -1.47 -7.93 -12.15
CA ALA A 113 -1.09 -9.02 -13.06
C ALA A 113 0.41 -9.37 -13.03
N VAL A 114 1.20 -8.65 -12.22
CA VAL A 114 2.64 -8.88 -12.00
C VAL A 114 2.84 -9.86 -10.86
#